data_AF-A0AAU8FWB0-F1
#
_entry.id   AF-A0AAU8FWB0-F1
#
_cell.length_a   1.000
_cell.length_b   1.000
_cell.length_c   1.000
_cell.angle_alpha   90.00
_cell.angle_beta   90.00
_cell.angle_gamma   90.00
#
_symmetry.space_group_name_H-M   'P 1'
#
loop_
_entity.id
_entity.type
_entity.pdbx_description
1 polymer ?
#
loop_
_entity_poly.entity_id
_entity_poly.type
_entity_poly.pdbx_seq_one_letter_code
_entity_poly.pdbx_strand_id
1 'polypeptide(L)'
;MSAVEEAEQASVAFQAALTRIGVATIAEALSLWQRVNPAKAAATANAWLDDAVEMILSRRGQSRELAIAYYRLVRALRTGRTVPSPYDPKPTSVTIGQLRAEFAELVDSTRPRERITVAPPRTSREEPRRPLQVDPEDAPYEPARSGADEDVPIETLDGSADLAREVAEMEREWERELALVEDEIRIDLEALGPASLQQAVDQLDGEAPADEVDTKRDKAHGQAGARQAAAAERIVMDGGRGELYARARRDRRAVGFIRLSRSGTPCGWCAMLISRGPVYFSRASAEHSADGDKYHDNCHCYAEPVWSVRDYRDSERYALNRQYEKEWPEVTKGLSGKAAVSAWRRHIRIQQRKARSQRTTETAQEASA
;
A
#
# COMPACT_ATOMS: atom_id res chain seq x y z
N MET A 1 26.67 -8.06 -1.34
CA MET A 1 25.38 -7.63 -1.88
C MET A 1 25.66 -6.62 -2.98
N SER A 2 25.16 -6.90 -4.19
CA SER A 2 25.18 -5.97 -5.31
C SER A 2 24.14 -4.87 -5.16
N ALA A 3 24.26 -3.77 -5.90
CA ALA A 3 23.29 -2.68 -5.86
C ALA A 3 21.88 -3.12 -6.33
N VAL A 4 21.80 -4.10 -7.24
CA VAL A 4 20.53 -4.69 -7.68
C VAL A 4 19.85 -5.47 -6.56
N GLU A 5 20.61 -6.35 -5.88
CA GLU A 5 20.10 -7.12 -4.74
C GLU A 5 19.66 -6.20 -3.59
N GLU A 6 20.45 -5.16 -3.29
CA GLU A 6 20.11 -4.17 -2.27
C GLU A 6 18.85 -3.39 -2.62
N ALA A 7 18.67 -3.00 -3.88
CA ALA A 7 17.44 -2.34 -4.33
C ALA A 7 16.21 -3.26 -4.23
N GLU A 8 16.36 -4.57 -4.44
CA GLU A 8 15.29 -5.54 -4.21
C GLU A 8 14.96 -5.67 -2.72
N GLN A 9 15.97 -5.76 -1.85
CA GLN A 9 15.78 -5.78 -0.39
C GLN A 9 15.11 -4.49 0.12
N ALA A 10 15.54 -3.33 -0.37
CA ALA A 10 14.94 -2.04 -0.03
C ALA A 10 13.45 -2.01 -0.42
N SER A 11 13.07 -2.62 -1.55
CA SER A 11 11.68 -2.68 -1.96
C SER A 11 10.83 -3.55 -1.06
N VAL A 12 11.34 -4.71 -0.65
CA VAL A 12 10.65 -5.58 0.33
C VAL A 12 10.46 -4.83 1.65
N ALA A 13 11.52 -4.18 2.14
CA ALA A 13 11.48 -3.41 3.38
C ALA A 13 10.49 -2.23 3.31
N PHE A 14 10.44 -1.52 2.18
CA PHE A 14 9.50 -0.43 1.93
C PHE A 14 8.05 -0.92 2.01
N GLN A 15 7.72 -2.03 1.35
CA GLN A 15 6.36 -2.60 1.37
C GLN A 15 5.96 -3.13 2.75
N ALA A 16 6.91 -3.72 3.48
CA ALA A 16 6.68 -4.17 4.85
C ALA A 16 6.40 -2.97 5.76
N ALA A 17 7.21 -1.92 5.69
CA ALA A 17 7.03 -0.69 6.45
C ALA A 17 5.69 0.01 6.13
N LEU A 18 5.33 0.12 4.84
CA LEU A 18 4.04 0.67 4.42
C LEU A 18 2.86 -0.16 4.95
N THR A 19 3.01 -1.48 4.99
CA THR A 19 2.00 -2.38 5.58
C THR A 19 1.87 -2.17 7.09
N ARG A 20 2.98 -1.97 7.81
CA ARG A 20 2.94 -1.67 9.26
C ARG A 20 2.21 -0.35 9.54
N ILE A 21 2.44 0.67 8.72
CA ILE A 21 1.70 1.95 8.80
C ILE A 21 0.19 1.67 8.61
N GLY A 22 -0.20 0.93 7.56
CA GLY A 22 -1.60 0.59 7.31
C GLY A 22 -2.26 -0.20 8.46
N VAL A 23 -1.58 -1.22 9.00
CA VAL A 23 -2.09 -2.01 10.14
C VAL A 23 -2.26 -1.13 11.39
N ALA A 24 -1.30 -0.24 11.67
CA ALA A 24 -1.42 0.70 12.78
C ALA A 24 -2.61 1.66 12.58
N THR A 25 -2.82 2.15 11.36
CA THR A 25 -3.97 2.99 11.00
C THR A 25 -5.30 2.27 11.23
N ILE A 26 -5.43 1.00 10.84
CA ILE A 26 -6.66 0.22 11.09
C ILE A 26 -6.94 0.12 12.59
N ALA A 27 -5.92 -0.25 13.38
CA ALA A 27 -6.06 -0.41 14.83
C ALA A 27 -6.48 0.91 15.50
N GLU A 28 -5.85 2.01 15.12
CA GLU A 28 -6.14 3.34 15.65
C GLU A 28 -7.52 3.85 15.21
N ALA A 29 -7.88 3.70 13.93
CA ALA A 29 -9.20 4.06 13.41
C ALA A 29 -10.34 3.30 14.10
N LEU A 30 -10.16 1.99 14.37
CA LEU A 30 -11.13 1.19 15.12
C LEU A 30 -11.24 1.64 16.58
N SER A 31 -10.13 2.02 17.21
CA SER A 31 -10.10 2.58 18.57
C SER A 31 -10.84 3.91 18.65
N LEU A 32 -10.56 4.84 17.72
CA LEU A 32 -11.25 6.13 17.65
C LEU A 32 -12.76 5.93 17.45
N TRP A 33 -13.15 4.96 16.61
CA TRP A 33 -14.55 4.64 16.32
C TRP A 33 -15.34 4.17 17.55
N GLN A 34 -14.70 3.51 18.54
CA GLN A 34 -15.38 3.13 19.78
C GLN A 34 -15.93 4.32 20.58
N ARG A 35 -15.49 5.55 20.27
CA ARG A 35 -16.01 6.78 20.89
C ARG A 35 -17.32 7.25 20.27
N VAL A 36 -17.69 6.73 19.09
CA VAL A 36 -18.98 7.01 18.46
C VAL A 36 -20.05 6.18 19.16
N ASN A 37 -21.01 6.85 19.80
CA ASN A 37 -22.10 6.15 20.45
C ASN A 37 -23.11 5.71 19.39
N PRO A 38 -23.39 4.40 19.24
CA PRO A 38 -24.26 3.95 18.15
C PRO A 38 -25.73 4.35 18.32
N ALA A 39 -26.18 4.69 19.53
CA ALA A 39 -27.50 5.24 19.79
C ALA A 39 -27.56 6.78 19.64
N LYS A 40 -26.40 7.45 19.51
CA LYS A 40 -26.27 8.92 19.41
C LYS A 40 -25.25 9.32 18.34
N ALA A 41 -25.19 8.57 17.24
CA ALA A 41 -24.12 8.66 16.26
C ALA A 41 -23.91 10.11 15.75
N ALA A 42 -25.00 10.79 15.37
CA ALA A 42 -24.95 12.18 14.91
C ALA A 42 -24.36 13.17 15.94
N ALA A 43 -24.55 12.93 17.23
CA ALA A 43 -24.04 13.80 18.29
C ALA A 43 -22.56 13.55 18.64
N THR A 44 -22.05 12.35 18.35
CA THR A 44 -20.67 11.94 18.70
C THR A 44 -19.72 11.86 17.50
N ALA A 45 -20.24 11.92 16.27
CA ALA A 45 -19.45 11.72 15.06
C ALA A 45 -18.44 12.84 14.78
N ASN A 46 -18.77 14.10 15.04
CA ASN A 46 -17.89 15.23 14.65
C ASN A 46 -16.52 15.17 15.35
N ALA A 47 -16.50 14.97 16.67
CA ALA A 47 -15.25 14.85 17.41
C ALA A 47 -14.44 13.61 17.00
N TRP A 48 -15.11 12.51 16.64
CA TRP A 48 -14.43 11.35 16.07
C TRP A 48 -13.80 11.68 14.72
N LEU A 49 -14.52 12.39 13.85
CA LEU A 49 -14.06 12.70 12.50
C LEU A 49 -12.83 13.60 12.51
N ASP A 50 -12.82 14.65 13.35
CA ASP A 50 -11.69 15.57 13.43
C ASP A 50 -10.41 14.84 13.89
N ASP A 51 -10.51 13.99 14.92
CA ASP A 51 -9.36 13.19 15.38
C ASP A 51 -8.92 12.14 14.32
N ALA A 52 -9.87 11.58 13.57
CA ALA A 52 -9.57 10.64 12.50
C ALA A 52 -8.87 11.33 11.32
N VAL A 53 -9.29 12.55 10.96
CA VAL A 53 -8.64 13.38 9.93
C VAL A 53 -7.21 13.68 10.32
N GLU A 54 -6.95 14.15 11.55
CA GLU A 54 -5.59 14.44 12.03
C GLU A 54 -4.70 13.19 11.98
N MET A 55 -5.20 12.06 12.48
CA MET A 55 -4.48 10.78 12.46
C MET A 55 -4.15 10.34 11.03
N ILE A 56 -5.12 10.37 10.11
CA ILE A 56 -4.93 9.93 8.72
C ILE A 56 -3.93 10.83 8.00
N LEU A 57 -4.04 12.16 8.14
CA LEU A 57 -3.12 13.10 7.50
C LEU A 57 -1.67 12.89 7.99
N SER A 58 -1.48 12.69 9.30
CA SER A 58 -0.17 12.38 9.89
C SER A 58 0.42 11.08 9.33
N ARG A 59 -0.35 9.99 9.33
CA ARG A 59 0.10 8.68 8.82
C ARG A 59 0.34 8.69 7.32
N ARG A 60 -0.48 9.42 6.56
CA ARG A 60 -0.28 9.61 5.11
C ARG A 60 1.03 10.35 4.82
N GLY A 61 1.37 11.34 5.64
CA GLY A 61 2.67 12.01 5.62
C GLY A 61 3.83 11.03 5.80
N GLN A 62 3.74 10.14 6.80
CA GLN A 62 4.74 9.08 7.03
C GLN A 62 4.88 8.14 5.82
N SER A 63 3.77 7.70 5.22
CA SER A 63 3.78 6.87 3.99
C SER A 63 4.48 7.57 2.82
N ARG A 64 4.26 8.87 2.66
CA ARG A 64 4.90 9.69 1.60
C ARG A 64 6.40 9.85 1.85
N GLU A 65 6.80 10.20 3.06
CA GLU A 65 8.21 10.32 3.46
C GLU A 65 8.99 9.03 3.20
N LEU A 66 8.41 7.91 3.63
CA LEU A 66 8.95 6.59 3.38
C LEU A 66 9.12 6.31 1.87
N ALA A 67 8.14 6.71 1.04
CA ALA A 67 8.20 6.54 -0.41
C ALA A 67 9.27 7.42 -1.08
N ILE A 68 9.48 8.65 -0.59
CA ILE A 68 10.51 9.56 -1.09
C ILE A 68 11.91 8.98 -0.81
N ALA A 69 12.17 8.59 0.43
CA ALA A 69 13.46 8.00 0.82
C ALA A 69 13.74 6.72 0.05
N TYR A 70 12.74 5.84 -0.07
CA TYR A 70 12.82 4.62 -0.86
C TYR A 70 13.14 4.91 -2.32
N TYR A 71 12.43 5.85 -2.96
CA TYR A 71 12.67 6.21 -4.36
C TYR A 71 14.08 6.75 -4.57
N ARG A 72 14.52 7.66 -3.70
CA ARG A 72 15.87 8.26 -3.77
C ARG A 72 16.96 7.21 -3.66
N LEU A 73 16.82 6.26 -2.74
CA LEU A 73 17.77 5.15 -2.55
C LEU A 73 17.77 4.19 -3.74
N VAL A 74 16.60 3.67 -4.14
CA VAL A 74 16.54 2.68 -5.23
C VAL A 74 16.99 3.27 -6.55
N ARG A 75 16.63 4.53 -6.84
CA ARG A 75 17.11 5.23 -8.02
C ARG A 75 18.64 5.35 -8.03
N ALA A 76 19.25 5.66 -6.89
CA ALA A 76 20.71 5.72 -6.75
C ALA A 76 21.34 4.35 -7.02
N LEU A 77 20.84 3.30 -6.38
CA LEU A 77 21.34 1.92 -6.54
C LEU A 77 21.20 1.41 -7.99
N ARG A 78 20.12 1.79 -8.68
CA ARG A 78 19.82 1.32 -10.04
C ARG A 78 20.50 2.13 -11.14
N THR A 79 20.77 3.41 -10.89
CA THR A 79 21.16 4.35 -11.96
C THR A 79 22.42 5.17 -11.67
N GLY A 80 22.98 5.05 -10.46
CA GLY A 80 24.10 5.86 -9.99
C GLY A 80 23.75 7.35 -9.78
N ARG A 81 22.46 7.70 -9.78
CA ARG A 81 21.98 9.08 -9.59
C ARG A 81 20.72 9.09 -8.75
N THR A 82 20.47 10.19 -8.04
CA THR A 82 19.25 10.35 -7.23
C THR A 82 18.53 11.65 -7.56
N VAL A 83 17.42 11.91 -6.87
CA VAL A 83 16.57 13.10 -7.02
C VAL A 83 16.65 13.96 -5.76
N PRO A 84 16.36 15.27 -5.86
CA PRO A 84 16.46 16.17 -4.71
C PRO A 84 15.55 15.73 -3.58
N SER A 85 16.02 15.97 -2.34
CA SER A 85 15.15 15.90 -1.18
C SER A 85 14.22 17.11 -1.19
N PRO A 86 12.91 16.93 -1.00
CA PRO A 86 12.00 18.05 -0.80
C PRO A 86 12.27 18.78 0.52
N TYR A 87 12.95 18.14 1.48
CA TYR A 87 13.25 18.71 2.79
C TYR A 87 14.62 19.41 2.86
N ASP A 88 15.53 19.06 1.95
CA ASP A 88 16.82 19.72 1.80
C ASP A 88 17.21 19.76 0.32
N PRO A 89 16.76 20.79 -0.42
CA PRO A 89 16.99 20.89 -1.87
C PRO A 89 18.34 21.51 -2.24
N LYS A 90 19.15 21.90 -1.24
CA LYS A 90 20.41 22.61 -1.43
C LYS A 90 21.58 21.76 -1.93
N PRO A 91 21.82 20.53 -1.43
CA PRO A 91 22.94 19.74 -1.90
C PRO A 91 22.76 19.35 -3.36
N THR A 92 23.86 19.36 -4.12
CA THR A 92 23.92 18.90 -5.51
C THR A 92 24.39 17.43 -5.63
N SER A 93 24.89 16.86 -4.53
CA SER A 93 25.20 15.44 -4.37
C SER A 93 24.90 14.99 -2.94
N VAL A 94 24.67 13.69 -2.76
CA VAL A 94 24.61 13.01 -1.47
C VAL A 94 25.40 11.71 -1.56
N THR A 95 25.81 11.14 -0.43
CA THR A 95 26.43 9.81 -0.45
C THR A 95 25.37 8.71 -0.45
N ILE A 96 25.70 7.53 -1.00
CA ILE A 96 24.81 6.37 -0.89
C ILE A 96 24.58 5.97 0.59
N GLY A 97 25.57 6.19 1.47
CA GLY A 97 25.44 5.97 2.90
C GLY A 97 24.36 6.84 3.55
N GLN A 98 24.26 8.11 3.15
CA GLN A 98 23.20 9.01 3.60
C GLN A 98 21.81 8.52 3.15
N LEU A 99 21.67 8.12 1.89
CA LEU A 99 20.40 7.58 1.36
C LEU A 99 19.97 6.29 2.07
N ARG A 100 20.93 5.41 2.37
CA ARG A 100 20.69 4.17 3.15
C ARG A 100 20.22 4.50 4.55
N ALA A 101 20.88 5.45 5.23
CA ALA A 101 20.55 5.83 6.60
C ALA A 101 19.15 6.45 6.69
N GLU A 102 18.84 7.39 5.80
CA GLU A 102 17.52 8.03 5.71
C GLU A 102 16.39 7.00 5.53
N PHE A 103 16.56 6.07 4.58
CA PHE A 103 15.56 5.02 4.37
C PHE A 103 15.46 4.06 5.56
N ALA A 104 16.58 3.63 6.13
CA ALA A 104 16.60 2.71 7.28
C ALA A 104 15.92 3.31 8.51
N GLU A 105 16.16 4.59 8.80
CA GLU A 105 15.53 5.31 9.91
C GLU A 105 14.01 5.34 9.77
N LEU A 106 13.51 5.64 8.56
CA LEU A 106 12.07 5.65 8.29
C LEU A 106 11.47 4.25 8.41
N VAL A 107 12.12 3.21 7.86
CA VAL A 107 11.68 1.81 8.01
C VAL A 107 11.59 1.42 9.49
N ASP A 108 12.61 1.75 10.28
CA ASP A 108 12.64 1.41 11.70
C ASP A 108 11.61 2.19 12.52
N SER A 109 11.31 3.44 12.15
CA SER A 109 10.28 4.25 12.82
C SER A 109 8.87 3.67 12.69
N THR A 110 8.61 2.84 11.67
CA THR A 110 7.32 2.13 11.49
C THR A 110 7.15 0.93 12.42
N ARG A 111 8.23 0.46 13.06
CA ARG A 111 8.15 -0.72 13.92
C ARG A 111 7.45 -0.37 15.24
N PRO A 112 6.61 -1.27 15.77
CA PRO A 112 6.03 -1.08 17.10
C PRO A 112 7.12 -0.88 18.15
N ARG A 113 7.04 0.21 18.93
CA ARG A 113 7.99 0.51 20.02
C ARG A 113 7.94 -0.52 21.16
N GLU A 114 6.82 -1.23 21.29
CA GLU A 114 6.65 -2.39 22.17
C GLU A 114 6.13 -3.58 21.36
N ARG A 115 6.70 -4.77 21.60
CA ARG A 115 6.08 -6.03 21.15
C ARG A 115 4.75 -6.16 21.86
N ILE A 116 3.65 -5.83 21.16
CA ILE A 116 2.30 -6.11 21.66
C ILE A 116 2.18 -7.62 21.78
N THR A 117 2.34 -8.13 23.00
CA THR A 117 1.94 -9.49 23.34
C THR A 117 0.43 -9.47 23.46
N VAL A 118 -0.26 -9.75 22.36
CA VAL A 118 -1.70 -9.98 22.41
C VAL A 118 -1.92 -11.27 23.20
N ALA A 119 -2.24 -11.15 24.48
CA ALA A 119 -2.70 -12.26 25.28
C ALA A 119 -3.95 -12.82 24.59
N PRO A 120 -3.98 -14.11 24.20
CA PRO A 120 -5.15 -14.68 23.56
C PRO A 120 -6.34 -14.66 24.54
N PRO A 121 -7.58 -14.55 24.04
CA PRO A 121 -8.76 -14.73 24.87
C PRO A 121 -8.68 -16.09 25.58
N ARG A 122 -8.99 -16.09 26.87
CA ARG A 122 -8.93 -17.26 27.76
C ARG A 122 -10.04 -18.27 27.47
N THR A 123 -10.13 -18.82 26.25
CA THR A 123 -11.06 -19.91 25.93
C THR A 123 -10.57 -20.74 24.74
N SER A 124 -9.61 -21.65 24.95
CA SER A 124 -9.53 -22.97 24.28
C SER A 124 -8.21 -23.65 24.60
N ARG A 125 -8.25 -24.99 24.64
CA ARG A 125 -7.15 -25.90 24.98
C ARG A 125 -5.85 -25.55 24.24
N GLU A 126 -4.75 -25.50 24.98
CA GLU A 126 -3.39 -25.31 24.47
C GLU A 126 -2.98 -26.50 23.60
N GLU A 127 -3.03 -26.34 22.29
CA GLU A 127 -2.13 -27.05 21.39
C GLU A 127 -0.73 -26.39 21.45
N PRO A 128 0.37 -27.15 21.35
CA PRO A 128 1.71 -26.57 21.38
C PRO A 128 1.88 -25.65 20.17
N ARG A 129 1.88 -24.34 20.43
CA ARG A 129 2.14 -23.33 19.41
C ARG A 129 3.57 -23.51 18.92
N ARG A 130 3.69 -23.99 17.68
CA ARG A 130 4.91 -23.88 16.87
C ARG A 130 5.39 -22.42 16.96
N PRO A 131 6.70 -22.16 17.18
CA PRO A 131 7.19 -20.79 17.20
C PRO A 131 6.73 -20.09 15.92
N LEU A 132 6.14 -18.90 16.05
CA LEU A 132 5.83 -18.03 14.92
C LEU A 132 7.13 -17.92 14.11
N GLN A 133 7.18 -18.55 12.95
CA GLN A 133 8.23 -18.30 11.98
C GLN A 133 8.13 -16.80 11.69
N VAL A 134 9.21 -16.07 11.95
CA VAL A 134 9.32 -14.67 11.52
C VAL A 134 9.06 -14.70 10.02
N ASP A 135 7.98 -14.04 9.58
CA ASP A 135 7.68 -13.93 8.16
C ASP A 135 8.93 -13.35 7.50
N PRO A 136 9.52 -13.95 6.44
CA PRO A 136 10.68 -13.38 5.76
C PRO A 136 10.48 -11.92 5.35
N GLU A 137 9.21 -11.48 5.24
CA GLU A 137 8.76 -10.11 4.98
C GLU A 137 8.99 -9.12 6.14
N ASP A 138 9.33 -9.57 7.34
CA ASP A 138 9.74 -8.73 8.49
C ASP A 138 11.26 -8.64 8.66
N ALA A 139 12.03 -9.22 7.73
CA ALA A 139 13.49 -9.12 7.75
C ALA A 139 13.93 -7.65 7.78
N PRO A 140 14.88 -7.27 8.67
CA PRO A 140 15.38 -5.90 8.71
C PRO A 140 16.02 -5.54 7.37
N TYR A 141 15.86 -4.27 6.97
CA TYR A 141 16.68 -3.72 5.90
C TYR A 141 18.13 -3.66 6.39
N GLU A 142 19.01 -4.45 5.77
CA GLU A 142 20.42 -4.51 6.13
C GLU A 142 21.24 -3.86 5.00
N PRO A 143 21.55 -2.56 5.06
CA PRO A 143 22.23 -1.88 3.98
C PRO A 143 23.63 -2.47 3.72
N ALA A 144 24.07 -2.41 2.47
CA ALA A 144 25.43 -2.82 2.15
C ALA A 144 26.45 -1.89 2.83
N ARG A 145 27.50 -2.48 3.43
CA ARG A 145 28.55 -1.73 4.13
C ARG A 145 29.55 -1.07 3.16
N SER A 146 29.66 -1.57 1.94
CA SER A 146 30.58 -1.06 0.93
C SER A 146 30.06 0.20 0.24
N GLY A 147 30.98 1.08 -0.15
CA GLY A 147 30.68 2.24 -0.98
C GLY A 147 29.91 3.34 -0.25
N ALA A 148 29.80 3.33 1.09
CA ALA A 148 29.01 4.32 1.83
C ALA A 148 29.39 5.78 1.53
N ASP A 149 30.66 6.04 1.24
CA ASP A 149 31.20 7.36 0.90
C ASP A 149 31.12 7.68 -0.61
N GLU A 150 30.51 6.80 -1.42
CA GLU A 150 30.34 7.04 -2.85
C GLU A 150 29.34 8.18 -3.08
N ASP A 151 29.83 9.23 -3.75
CA ASP A 151 29.02 10.38 -4.15
C ASP A 151 28.03 10.02 -5.24
N VAL A 152 26.75 10.33 -4.98
CA VAL A 152 25.62 10.17 -5.88
C VAL A 152 25.15 11.54 -6.34
N PRO A 153 25.30 11.89 -7.63
CA PRO A 153 24.79 13.15 -8.17
C PRO A 153 23.27 13.25 -8.06
N ILE A 154 22.78 14.46 -7.74
CA ILE A 154 21.36 14.80 -7.74
C ILE A 154 20.99 15.38 -9.10
N GLU A 155 19.89 14.91 -9.67
CA GLU A 155 19.29 15.48 -10.88
C GLU A 155 17.76 15.56 -10.78
N THR A 156 17.18 16.39 -11.62
CA THR A 156 15.74 16.51 -11.83
C THR A 156 15.16 15.26 -12.48
N LEU A 157 13.90 14.95 -12.17
CA LEU A 157 13.17 13.84 -12.80
C LEU A 157 13.06 14.04 -14.31
N ASP A 158 12.79 15.29 -14.72
CA ASP A 158 12.64 15.68 -16.11
C ASP A 158 13.97 16.06 -16.79
N GLY A 159 15.12 15.90 -16.13
CA GLY A 159 16.43 16.26 -16.69
C GLY A 159 16.64 17.75 -16.99
N SER A 160 15.79 18.66 -16.50
CA SER A 160 16.06 20.10 -16.51
C SER A 160 17.17 20.49 -15.52
N ALA A 161 17.87 21.59 -15.75
CA ALA A 161 18.97 22.01 -14.86
C ALA A 161 18.48 22.70 -13.57
N ASP A 162 17.16 22.86 -13.38
CA ASP A 162 16.58 23.73 -12.36
C ASP A 162 15.95 22.93 -11.22
N LEU A 163 16.81 22.45 -10.31
CA LEU A 163 16.42 21.68 -9.12
C LEU A 163 15.50 22.50 -8.19
N ALA A 164 15.74 23.80 -8.06
CA ALA A 164 14.96 24.68 -7.20
C ALA A 164 13.52 24.80 -7.70
N ARG A 165 13.33 24.93 -9.02
CA ARG A 165 12.00 24.95 -9.63
C ARG A 165 11.27 23.63 -9.48
N GLU A 166 11.95 22.48 -9.64
CA GLU A 166 11.35 21.16 -9.44
C GLU A 166 10.84 20.98 -8.01
N VAL A 167 11.66 21.35 -7.01
CA VAL A 167 11.28 21.26 -5.60
C VAL A 167 10.09 22.18 -5.32
N ALA A 168 10.13 23.44 -5.79
CA ALA A 168 9.03 24.37 -5.58
C ALA A 168 7.73 23.91 -6.29
N GLU A 169 7.82 23.23 -7.44
CA GLU A 169 6.66 22.65 -8.11
C GLU A 169 6.07 21.48 -7.32
N MET A 170 6.94 20.61 -6.78
CA MET A 170 6.56 19.51 -5.91
C MET A 170 5.85 20.00 -4.64
N GLU A 171 6.39 21.02 -3.96
CA GLU A 171 5.76 21.63 -2.78
C GLU A 171 4.35 22.14 -3.11
N ARG A 172 4.19 22.88 -4.22
CA ARG A 172 2.87 23.38 -4.66
C ARG A 172 1.90 22.26 -5.03
N GLU A 173 2.38 21.16 -5.60
CA GLU A 173 1.56 19.99 -5.88
C GLU A 173 1.08 19.31 -4.61
N TRP A 174 1.97 19.15 -3.63
CA TRP A 174 1.65 18.55 -2.34
C TRP A 174 0.63 19.37 -1.55
N GLU A 175 0.74 20.70 -1.55
CA GLU A 175 -0.26 21.57 -0.92
C GLU A 175 -1.65 21.39 -1.56
N ARG A 176 -1.72 21.32 -2.90
CA ARG A 176 -2.97 21.06 -3.61
C ARG A 176 -3.52 19.67 -3.31
N GLU A 177 -2.66 18.66 -3.29
CA GLU A 177 -3.04 17.28 -2.99
C GLU A 177 -3.56 17.15 -1.56
N LEU A 178 -2.91 17.81 -0.59
CA LEU A 178 -3.30 17.76 0.81
C LEU A 178 -4.73 18.28 1.02
N ALA A 179 -5.09 19.39 0.38
CA ALA A 179 -6.44 19.95 0.44
C ALA A 179 -7.49 18.97 -0.12
N LEU A 180 -7.21 18.36 -1.28
CA LEU A 180 -8.12 17.38 -1.89
C LEU A 180 -8.26 16.11 -1.05
N VAL A 181 -7.18 15.69 -0.38
CA VAL A 181 -7.17 14.51 0.47
C VAL A 181 -7.97 14.75 1.75
N GLU A 182 -7.92 15.93 2.36
CA GLU A 182 -8.76 16.22 3.53
C GLU A 182 -10.25 16.09 3.18
N ASP A 183 -10.67 16.65 2.04
CA ASP A 183 -12.02 16.50 1.53
C ASP A 183 -12.39 15.02 1.30
N GLU A 184 -11.50 14.25 0.67
CA GLU A 184 -11.67 12.79 0.48
C GLU A 184 -11.88 12.07 1.82
N ILE A 185 -11.02 12.35 2.81
CA ILE A 185 -11.10 11.73 4.14
C ILE A 185 -12.47 12.00 4.74
N ARG A 186 -12.91 13.26 4.77
CA ARG A 186 -14.19 13.63 5.38
C ARG A 186 -15.35 12.94 4.67
N ILE A 187 -15.40 13.01 3.34
CA ILE A 187 -16.45 12.38 2.54
C ILE A 187 -16.52 10.87 2.77
N ASP A 188 -15.37 10.18 2.70
CA ASP A 188 -15.33 8.72 2.80
C ASP A 188 -15.65 8.24 4.22
N LEU A 189 -15.08 8.87 5.24
CA LEU A 189 -15.30 8.46 6.63
C LEU A 189 -16.73 8.75 7.09
N GLU A 190 -17.30 9.91 6.72
CA GLU A 190 -18.70 10.22 7.01
C GLU A 190 -19.65 9.21 6.35
N ALA A 191 -19.41 8.90 5.07
CA ALA A 191 -20.23 7.97 4.31
C ALA A 191 -20.15 6.54 4.86
N LEU A 192 -18.94 6.04 5.13
CA LEU A 192 -18.69 4.65 5.53
C LEU A 192 -18.89 4.40 7.02
N GLY A 193 -18.76 5.44 7.85
CA GLY A 193 -18.97 5.41 9.30
C GLY A 193 -20.38 5.86 9.68
N PRO A 194 -20.58 7.10 10.15
CA PRO A 194 -21.86 7.57 10.71
C PRO A 194 -23.06 7.42 9.77
N ALA A 195 -22.94 7.77 8.49
CA ALA A 195 -24.07 7.68 7.55
C ALA A 195 -24.48 6.23 7.29
N SER A 196 -23.51 5.32 7.08
CA SER A 196 -23.78 3.89 6.94
C SER A 196 -24.37 3.29 8.22
N LEU A 197 -23.95 3.76 9.40
CA LEU A 197 -24.52 3.33 10.68
C LEU A 197 -25.96 3.81 10.84
N GLN A 198 -26.23 5.09 10.58
CA GLN A 198 -27.57 5.66 10.68
C GLN A 198 -28.54 4.94 9.75
N GLN A 199 -28.13 4.71 8.50
CA GLN A 199 -28.93 3.95 7.53
C GLN A 199 -29.28 2.54 8.03
N ALA A 200 -28.35 1.85 8.69
CA ALA A 200 -28.59 0.52 9.23
C ALA A 200 -29.51 0.56 10.47
N VAL A 201 -29.40 1.61 11.31
CA VAL A 201 -30.26 1.82 12.47
C VAL A 201 -31.69 2.16 12.07
N ASP A 202 -31.88 3.00 11.05
CA ASP A 202 -33.20 3.38 10.53
C ASP A 202 -34.00 2.20 9.95
N GLN A 203 -33.30 1.10 9.60
CA GLN A 203 -33.90 -0.13 9.09
C GLN A 203 -34.24 -1.15 10.19
N LEU A 204 -33.97 -0.84 11.46
CA LEU A 204 -34.30 -1.72 12.57
C LEU A 204 -35.79 -1.67 12.89
N ASP A 205 -36.37 -2.85 13.12
CA ASP A 205 -37.74 -2.99 13.59
C ASP A 205 -37.84 -2.50 15.04
N GLY A 206 -38.57 -1.42 15.26
CA GLY A 206 -38.79 -0.83 16.58
C GLY A 206 -39.75 -1.64 17.47
N GLU A 207 -40.45 -2.62 16.91
CA GLU A 207 -41.35 -3.51 17.65
C GLU A 207 -40.63 -4.78 18.15
N ALA A 208 -39.41 -5.03 17.69
CA ALA A 208 -38.59 -6.16 18.14
C ALA A 208 -38.13 -6.01 19.60
N PRO A 209 -37.80 -7.12 20.29
CA PRO A 209 -37.23 -7.07 21.64
C PRO A 209 -36.00 -6.17 21.72
N ALA A 210 -35.89 -5.40 22.81
CA ALA A 210 -34.83 -4.40 22.97
C ALA A 210 -33.42 -5.00 22.87
N ASP A 211 -33.20 -6.20 23.40
CA ASP A 211 -31.93 -6.94 23.32
C ASP A 211 -31.56 -7.33 21.89
N GLU A 212 -32.56 -7.67 21.06
CA GLU A 212 -32.36 -7.96 19.64
C GLU A 212 -32.00 -6.69 18.85
N VAL A 213 -32.69 -5.58 19.14
CA VAL A 213 -32.40 -4.27 18.54
C VAL A 213 -30.99 -3.80 18.88
N ASP A 214 -30.59 -3.92 20.15
CA ASP A 214 -29.25 -3.54 20.62
C ASP A 214 -28.17 -4.40 19.96
N THR A 215 -28.37 -5.72 19.87
CA THR A 215 -27.43 -6.63 19.18
C THR A 215 -27.27 -6.27 17.70
N LYS A 216 -28.36 -5.95 17.01
CA LYS A 216 -28.32 -5.53 15.59
C LYS A 216 -27.61 -4.19 15.43
N ARG A 217 -27.85 -3.25 16.34
CA ARG A 217 -27.19 -1.93 16.37
C ARG A 217 -25.68 -2.08 16.58
N ASP A 218 -25.24 -2.91 17.51
CA ASP A 218 -23.82 -3.17 17.77
C ASP A 218 -23.13 -3.81 16.56
N LYS A 219 -23.82 -4.73 15.88
CA LYS A 219 -23.33 -5.31 14.63
C LYS A 219 -23.20 -4.27 13.52
N ALA A 220 -24.17 -3.38 13.36
CA ALA A 220 -24.11 -2.28 12.39
C ALA A 220 -22.94 -1.34 12.72
N HIS A 221 -22.75 -1.02 14.00
CA HIS A 221 -21.62 -0.22 14.49
C HIS A 221 -20.27 -0.87 14.16
N GLY A 222 -20.12 -2.17 14.42
CA GLY A 222 -18.91 -2.91 14.08
C GLY A 222 -18.64 -2.95 12.56
N GLN A 223 -19.67 -3.08 11.73
CA GLN A 223 -19.54 -3.07 10.28
C GLN A 223 -19.13 -1.69 9.72
N ALA A 224 -19.74 -0.62 10.22
CA ALA A 224 -19.37 0.76 9.87
C ALA A 224 -17.92 1.05 10.29
N GLY A 225 -17.55 0.65 11.52
CA GLY A 225 -16.18 0.75 12.02
C GLY A 225 -15.15 0.03 11.15
N ALA A 226 -15.44 -1.19 10.70
CA ALA A 226 -14.56 -1.94 9.81
C ALA A 226 -14.41 -1.30 8.42
N ARG A 227 -15.50 -0.73 7.87
CA ARG A 227 -15.49 -0.08 6.55
C ARG A 227 -14.68 1.21 6.57
N GLN A 228 -14.93 2.10 7.53
CA GLN A 228 -14.19 3.36 7.63
C GLN A 228 -12.70 3.11 7.92
N ALA A 229 -12.37 2.11 8.76
CA ALA A 229 -10.98 1.79 9.06
C ALA A 229 -10.22 1.28 7.82
N ALA A 230 -10.90 0.53 6.94
CA ALA A 230 -10.31 0.06 5.70
C ALA A 230 -10.13 1.20 4.66
N ALA A 231 -11.01 2.19 4.65
CA ALA A 231 -10.83 3.41 3.84
C ALA A 231 -9.68 4.27 4.39
N ALA A 232 -9.57 4.43 5.70
CA ALA A 232 -8.45 5.11 6.35
C ALA A 232 -7.10 4.47 5.97
N GLU A 233 -7.00 3.14 6.04
CA GLU A 233 -5.80 2.39 5.59
C GLU A 233 -5.47 2.69 4.12
N ARG A 234 -6.48 2.64 3.23
CA ARG A 234 -6.28 2.96 1.82
C ARG A 234 -5.72 4.36 1.63
N ILE A 235 -6.35 5.38 2.21
CA ILE A 235 -5.95 6.79 2.05
C ILE A 235 -4.53 7.02 2.56
N VAL A 236 -4.19 6.44 3.73
CA VAL A 236 -2.84 6.51 4.31
C VAL A 236 -1.81 5.87 3.38
N MET A 237 -2.07 4.67 2.87
CA MET A 237 -1.13 3.98 1.99
C MET A 237 -1.03 4.68 0.61
N ASP A 238 -2.11 5.33 0.15
CA ASP A 238 -2.11 6.09 -1.10
C ASP A 238 -1.14 7.28 -1.08
N GLY A 239 -0.81 7.82 0.10
CA GLY A 239 0.28 8.79 0.23
C GLY A 239 1.63 8.26 -0.28
N GLY A 240 1.96 7.01 0.02
CA GLY A 240 3.19 6.37 -0.47
C GLY A 240 3.07 5.86 -1.92
N ARG A 241 1.91 5.26 -2.26
CA ARG A 241 1.68 4.70 -3.61
C ARG A 241 1.59 5.79 -4.68
N GLY A 242 0.92 6.90 -4.38
CA GLY A 242 0.79 8.05 -5.26
C GLY A 242 2.13 8.73 -5.50
N GLU A 243 2.92 8.94 -4.45
CA GLU A 243 4.25 9.55 -4.54
C GLU A 243 5.21 8.75 -5.43
N LEU A 244 5.26 7.43 -5.23
CA LEU A 244 6.07 6.54 -6.06
C LEU A 244 5.69 6.62 -7.55
N TYR A 245 4.39 6.57 -7.81
CA TYR A 245 3.89 6.64 -9.17
C TYR A 245 4.14 8.00 -9.82
N ALA A 246 3.90 9.10 -9.09
CA ALA A 246 4.08 10.46 -9.57
C ALA A 246 5.55 10.72 -9.96
N ARG A 247 6.51 10.26 -9.16
CA ARG A 247 7.94 10.35 -9.47
C ARG A 247 8.32 9.51 -10.66
N ALA A 248 7.98 8.22 -10.64
CA ALA A 248 8.32 7.29 -11.72
C ALA A 248 7.83 7.78 -13.09
N ARG A 249 6.62 8.33 -13.14
CA ARG A 249 6.01 8.85 -14.36
C ARG A 249 6.76 10.03 -14.99
N ARG A 250 7.45 10.83 -14.18
CA ARG A 250 8.22 12.00 -14.63
C ARG A 250 9.70 11.67 -14.86
N ASP A 251 10.18 10.58 -14.27
CA ASP A 251 11.59 10.21 -14.30
C ASP A 251 12.00 9.64 -15.66
N ARG A 252 12.89 10.36 -16.34
CA ARG A 252 13.46 9.90 -17.63
C ARG A 252 14.28 8.63 -17.52
N ARG A 253 14.67 8.19 -16.32
CA ARG A 253 15.41 6.94 -16.08
C ARG A 253 14.50 5.74 -15.81
N ALA A 254 13.25 5.98 -15.42
CA ALA A 254 12.28 4.91 -15.28
C ALA A 254 11.80 4.50 -16.68
N VAL A 255 11.92 3.21 -16.99
CA VAL A 255 11.50 2.63 -18.27
C VAL A 255 9.97 2.46 -18.32
N GLY A 256 9.34 2.28 -17.16
CA GLY A 256 7.91 2.17 -17.01
C GLY A 256 7.52 1.92 -15.56
N PHE A 257 6.27 1.56 -15.35
CA PHE A 257 5.78 1.08 -14.06
C PHE A 257 5.10 -0.27 -14.22
N ILE A 258 5.08 -1.04 -13.14
CA ILE A 258 4.30 -2.26 -13.02
C ILE A 258 3.47 -2.22 -11.75
N ARG A 259 2.39 -3.01 -11.72
CA ARG A 259 1.69 -3.35 -10.48
C ARG A 259 2.27 -4.64 -9.93
N LEU A 260 2.44 -4.71 -8.61
CA LEU A 260 2.86 -5.90 -7.87
C LEU A 260 1.84 -6.26 -6.79
N SER A 261 1.85 -7.53 -6.39
CA SER A 261 1.05 -8.05 -5.28
C SER A 261 1.97 -8.46 -4.16
N ARG A 262 1.80 -7.89 -2.97
CA ARG A 262 2.57 -8.30 -1.79
C ARG A 262 2.24 -9.75 -1.39
N SER A 263 0.96 -10.10 -1.38
CA SER A 263 0.51 -11.43 -0.94
C SER A 263 0.69 -12.56 -1.97
N GLY A 264 1.10 -12.24 -3.20
CA GLY A 264 1.06 -13.18 -4.34
C GLY A 264 -0.35 -13.61 -4.77
N THR A 265 -1.40 -13.23 -4.04
CA THR A 265 -2.81 -13.57 -4.33
C THR A 265 -3.65 -12.29 -4.47
N PRO A 266 -3.42 -11.49 -5.52
CA PRO A 266 -4.13 -10.22 -5.72
C PRO A 266 -5.62 -10.43 -6.04
N CYS A 267 -6.47 -9.44 -5.76
CA CYS A 267 -7.85 -9.48 -6.25
C CYS A 267 -7.88 -9.48 -7.79
N GLY A 268 -8.99 -9.93 -8.40
CA GLY A 268 -9.06 -10.06 -9.86
C GLY A 268 -8.90 -8.74 -10.64
N TRP A 269 -9.17 -7.59 -10.02
CA TRP A 269 -8.88 -6.28 -10.63
C TRP A 269 -7.38 -5.97 -10.62
N CYS A 270 -6.72 -6.12 -9.47
CA CYS A 270 -5.28 -5.93 -9.37
C CYS A 270 -4.51 -6.95 -10.22
N ALA A 271 -4.96 -8.20 -10.29
CA ALA A 271 -4.40 -9.20 -11.19
C ALA A 271 -4.44 -8.75 -12.67
N MET A 272 -5.50 -8.04 -13.08
CA MET A 272 -5.58 -7.46 -14.43
C MET A 272 -4.58 -6.31 -14.61
N LEU A 273 -4.41 -5.44 -13.61
CA LEU A 273 -3.39 -4.40 -13.70
C LEU A 273 -1.97 -4.99 -13.73
N ILE A 274 -1.72 -6.06 -12.98
CA ILE A 274 -0.46 -6.82 -12.96
C ILE A 274 -0.18 -7.46 -14.34
N SER A 275 -1.23 -7.94 -15.02
CA SER A 275 -1.11 -8.58 -16.34
C SER A 275 -0.75 -7.63 -17.47
N ARG A 276 -0.74 -6.32 -17.25
CA ARG A 276 -0.34 -5.34 -18.27
C ARG A 276 1.17 -5.35 -18.55
N GLY A 277 1.97 -6.00 -17.69
CA GLY A 277 3.42 -5.89 -17.75
C GLY A 277 3.89 -4.46 -17.51
N PRO A 278 5.11 -4.09 -17.94
CA PRO A 278 5.62 -2.74 -17.84
C PRO A 278 4.78 -1.82 -18.72
N VAL A 279 4.03 -0.92 -18.10
CA VAL A 279 3.39 0.17 -18.82
C VAL A 279 4.47 1.23 -19.05
N TYR A 280 5.02 1.22 -20.27
CA TYR A 280 6.02 2.20 -20.70
C TYR A 280 5.42 3.60 -20.72
N PHE A 281 6.15 4.60 -20.27
CA PHE A 281 5.74 6.01 -20.31
C PHE A 281 5.80 6.51 -21.76
N SER A 282 4.70 6.35 -22.49
CA SER A 282 4.47 6.97 -23.79
C SER A 282 3.32 7.96 -23.66
N ARG A 283 3.24 8.94 -24.58
CA ARG A 283 2.13 9.90 -24.60
C ARG A 283 0.76 9.20 -24.62
N ALA A 284 0.67 8.03 -25.28
CA ALA A 284 -0.54 7.23 -25.37
C ALA A 284 -0.91 6.51 -24.05
N SER A 285 0.05 6.02 -23.27
CA SER A 285 -0.25 5.38 -21.97
C SER A 285 -0.64 6.39 -20.89
N ALA A 286 -0.17 7.64 -20.99
CA ALA A 286 -0.55 8.74 -20.10
C ALA A 286 -2.06 9.08 -20.14
N GLU A 287 -2.72 8.88 -21.29
CA GLU A 287 -4.16 9.14 -21.49
C GLU A 287 -5.06 8.04 -20.89
N HIS A 288 -4.54 6.82 -20.71
CA HIS A 288 -5.31 5.65 -20.25
C HIS A 288 -5.16 5.35 -18.75
N SER A 289 -4.40 6.18 -18.01
CA SER A 289 -3.90 5.86 -16.67
C SER A 289 -4.74 6.39 -15.49
N ALA A 290 -5.84 7.10 -15.73
CA ALA A 290 -6.68 7.65 -14.65
C ALA A 290 -7.28 6.58 -13.71
N ASP A 291 -7.46 5.34 -14.18
CA ASP A 291 -7.93 4.20 -13.37
C ASP A 291 -6.80 3.25 -12.93
N GLY A 292 -5.57 3.46 -13.41
CA GLY A 292 -4.39 2.63 -13.08
C GLY A 292 -3.86 2.86 -11.67
N ASP A 293 -4.16 4.00 -11.07
CA ASP A 293 -3.68 4.42 -9.74
C ASP A 293 -4.69 4.19 -8.63
N LYS A 294 -5.90 3.71 -8.97
CA LYS A 294 -6.94 3.46 -7.98
C LYS A 294 -6.67 2.16 -7.23
N TYR A 295 -6.71 2.25 -5.90
CA TYR A 295 -6.70 1.13 -4.98
C TYR A 295 -8.07 1.05 -4.29
N HIS A 296 -8.48 -0.14 -3.90
CA HIS A 296 -9.68 -0.33 -3.08
C HIS A 296 -9.26 -0.55 -1.62
N ASP A 297 -10.23 -0.47 -0.71
CA ASP A 297 -9.98 -0.72 0.71
C ASP A 297 -9.43 -2.15 0.94
N ASN A 298 -8.48 -2.32 1.87
CA ASN A 298 -7.76 -3.58 2.11
C ASN A 298 -6.94 -4.09 0.91
N CYS A 299 -6.44 -3.20 0.05
CA CYS A 299 -5.61 -3.58 -1.09
C CYS A 299 -4.12 -3.65 -0.73
N HIS A 300 -3.53 -4.83 -0.88
CA HIS A 300 -2.09 -5.06 -0.67
C HIS A 300 -1.28 -5.10 -1.98
N CYS A 301 -1.74 -4.38 -3.00
CA CYS A 301 -1.01 -4.21 -4.26
C CYS A 301 -0.37 -2.82 -4.30
N TYR A 302 0.70 -2.68 -5.07
CA TYR A 302 1.45 -1.43 -5.17
C TYR A 302 2.04 -1.24 -6.56
N ALA A 303 2.42 0.00 -6.88
CA ALA A 303 3.14 0.32 -8.10
C ALA A 303 4.65 0.34 -7.84
N GLU A 304 5.44 -0.18 -8.78
CA GLU A 304 6.89 -0.22 -8.72
C GLU A 304 7.49 0.36 -10.01
N PRO A 305 8.48 1.27 -9.93
CA PRO A 305 9.23 1.73 -11.09
C PRO A 305 10.09 0.60 -11.66
N VAL A 306 10.06 0.43 -12.99
CA VAL A 306 10.95 -0.47 -13.71
C VAL A 306 12.12 0.32 -14.26
N TRP A 307 13.34 -0.02 -13.82
CA TRP A 307 14.57 0.69 -14.22
C TRP A 307 15.27 0.05 -15.42
N SER A 308 14.95 -1.20 -15.74
CA SER A 308 15.62 -1.99 -16.78
C SER A 308 14.68 -3.05 -17.33
N VAL A 309 14.59 -3.15 -18.66
CA VAL A 309 13.84 -4.22 -19.34
C VAL A 309 14.44 -5.59 -19.03
N ARG A 310 15.77 -5.65 -18.87
CA ARG A 310 16.47 -6.89 -18.49
C ARG A 310 16.05 -7.35 -17.11
N ASP A 311 16.02 -6.44 -16.13
CA ASP A 311 15.63 -6.75 -14.75
C ASP A 311 14.18 -7.26 -14.72
N TYR A 312 13.30 -6.64 -15.52
CA TYR A 312 11.92 -7.11 -15.68
C TYR A 312 11.83 -8.55 -16.19
N ARG A 313 12.69 -8.94 -17.14
CA ARG A 313 12.69 -10.29 -17.74
C ARG A 313 13.29 -11.34 -16.82
N ASP A 314 14.38 -10.99 -16.14
CA ASP A 314 15.26 -11.96 -15.50
C ASP A 314 14.98 -12.11 -13.98
N SER A 315 14.45 -11.08 -13.30
CA SER A 315 14.20 -11.15 -11.86
C SER A 315 12.98 -12.01 -11.52
N GLU A 316 13.13 -12.92 -10.56
CA GLU A 316 12.04 -13.73 -10.00
C GLU A 316 10.95 -12.87 -9.36
N ARG A 317 11.31 -11.65 -8.92
CA ARG A 317 10.37 -10.66 -8.38
C ARG A 317 9.19 -10.37 -9.31
N TYR A 318 9.42 -10.42 -10.63
CA TYR A 318 8.41 -10.12 -11.64
C TYR A 318 7.78 -11.36 -12.28
N ALA A 319 8.02 -12.55 -11.72
CA ALA A 319 7.48 -13.81 -12.24
C ALA A 319 5.95 -13.77 -12.35
N LEU A 320 5.26 -13.23 -11.34
CA LEU A 320 3.79 -13.11 -11.36
C LEU A 320 3.30 -12.18 -12.48
N ASN A 321 3.99 -11.06 -12.75
CA ASN A 321 3.66 -10.18 -13.87
C ASN A 321 3.76 -10.92 -15.20
N ARG A 322 4.89 -11.60 -15.44
CA ARG A 322 5.13 -12.34 -16.68
C ARG A 322 4.14 -13.49 -16.87
N GLN A 323 3.78 -14.16 -15.78
CA GLN A 323 2.74 -15.19 -15.78
C GLN A 323 1.40 -14.59 -16.22
N TYR A 324 0.93 -13.54 -15.55
CA TYR A 324 -0.38 -12.96 -15.86
C TYR A 324 -0.41 -12.27 -17.23
N GLU A 325 0.68 -11.65 -17.67
CA GLU A 325 0.82 -11.09 -19.02
C GLU A 325 0.60 -12.16 -20.10
N LYS A 326 1.12 -13.37 -19.88
CA LYS A 326 0.89 -14.52 -20.77
C LYS A 326 -0.55 -15.03 -20.72
N GLU A 327 -1.12 -15.15 -19.53
CA GLU A 327 -2.46 -15.73 -19.34
C GLU A 327 -3.59 -14.80 -19.80
N TRP A 328 -3.44 -13.48 -19.66
CA TRP A 328 -4.47 -12.51 -20.00
C TRP A 328 -5.04 -12.68 -21.43
N PRO A 329 -4.23 -12.64 -22.51
CA PRO A 329 -4.75 -12.79 -23.88
C PRO A 329 -5.39 -14.16 -24.14
N GLU A 330 -4.95 -15.21 -23.45
CA GLU A 330 -5.54 -16.55 -23.56
C GLU A 330 -6.94 -16.58 -22.93
N VAL A 331 -7.08 -16.03 -21.72
CA VAL A 331 -8.33 -16.00 -20.95
C VAL A 331 -9.35 -15.03 -21.55
N THR A 332 -8.89 -13.93 -22.15
CA THR A 332 -9.77 -12.89 -22.72
C THR A 332 -9.96 -13.03 -24.23
N LYS A 333 -9.53 -14.14 -24.85
CA LYS A 333 -9.63 -14.35 -26.29
C LYS A 333 -11.07 -14.17 -26.78
N GLY A 334 -11.28 -13.25 -27.72
CA GLY A 334 -12.61 -12.94 -28.27
C GLY A 334 -13.54 -12.16 -27.34
N LEU A 335 -13.05 -11.71 -26.18
CA LEU A 335 -13.78 -10.89 -25.21
C LEU A 335 -13.21 -9.48 -25.15
N SER A 336 -14.04 -8.49 -24.81
CA SER A 336 -13.62 -7.11 -24.60
C SER A 336 -14.37 -6.45 -23.44
N GLY A 337 -13.87 -5.29 -22.99
CA GLY A 337 -14.49 -4.49 -21.93
C GLY A 337 -14.84 -5.28 -20.68
N LYS A 338 -16.08 -5.13 -20.19
CA LYS A 338 -16.55 -5.79 -18.96
C LYS A 338 -16.56 -7.32 -19.06
N ALA A 339 -16.74 -7.89 -20.26
CA ALA A 339 -16.76 -9.33 -20.46
C ALA A 339 -15.37 -9.95 -20.24
N ALA A 340 -14.33 -9.33 -20.82
CA ALA A 340 -12.94 -9.73 -20.61
C ALA A 340 -12.54 -9.67 -19.12
N VAL A 341 -12.84 -8.54 -18.46
CA VAL A 341 -12.55 -8.38 -17.02
C VAL A 341 -13.30 -9.41 -16.17
N SER A 342 -14.53 -9.75 -16.52
CA SER A 342 -15.32 -10.76 -15.79
C SER A 342 -14.78 -12.17 -15.96
N ALA A 343 -14.35 -12.55 -17.17
CA ALA A 343 -13.69 -13.82 -17.44
C ALA A 343 -12.37 -13.93 -16.66
N TRP A 344 -11.55 -12.89 -16.69
CA TRP A 344 -10.31 -12.81 -15.93
C TRP A 344 -10.53 -12.94 -14.42
N ARG A 345 -11.47 -12.18 -13.85
CA ARG A 345 -11.83 -12.29 -12.42
C ARG A 345 -12.26 -13.70 -12.04
N ARG A 346 -12.94 -14.43 -12.93
CA ARG A 346 -13.32 -15.84 -12.70
C ARG A 346 -12.11 -16.76 -12.71
N HIS A 347 -11.22 -16.60 -13.70
CA HIS A 347 -9.96 -17.35 -13.82
C HIS A 347 -9.11 -17.21 -12.55
N ILE A 348 -8.84 -15.98 -12.11
CA ILE A 348 -8.05 -15.69 -10.90
C ILE A 348 -8.65 -16.33 -9.64
N ARG A 349 -9.98 -16.24 -9.46
CA ARG A 349 -10.65 -16.90 -8.32
C ARG A 349 -10.49 -18.42 -8.35
N ILE A 350 -10.54 -19.04 -9.52
CA ILE A 350 -10.34 -20.49 -9.67
C ILE A 350 -8.91 -20.86 -9.29
N GLN A 351 -7.91 -20.14 -9.79
CA GLN A 351 -6.50 -20.36 -9.46
C GLN A 351 -6.25 -20.24 -7.95
N GLN A 352 -6.79 -19.19 -7.32
CA GLN A 352 -6.64 -18.97 -5.88
C GLN A 352 -7.29 -20.07 -5.04
N ARG A 353 -8.47 -20.56 -5.45
CA ARG A 353 -9.12 -21.70 -4.78
C ARG A 353 -8.30 -22.98 -4.89
N LYS A 354 -7.71 -23.25 -6.06
CA LYS A 354 -6.82 -24.40 -6.27
C LYS A 354 -5.57 -24.30 -5.40
N ALA A 355 -4.87 -23.16 -5.44
CA ALA A 355 -3.68 -22.92 -4.64
C ALA A 355 -3.94 -23.00 -3.13
N ARG A 356 -5.13 -22.56 -2.67
CA ARG A 356 -5.53 -22.71 -1.26
C ARG A 356 -5.76 -24.18 -0.89
N SER A 357 -6.42 -24.94 -1.77
CA SER A 357 -6.72 -26.37 -1.52
C SER A 357 -5.46 -27.25 -1.51
N GLN A 358 -4.49 -26.93 -2.38
CA GLN A 358 -3.19 -27.60 -2.41
C GLN A 358 -2.42 -27.34 -1.12
N ARG A 359 -2.28 -26.08 -0.70
CA ARG A 359 -1.64 -25.72 0.57
C ARG A 359 -2.26 -26.43 1.77
N THR A 360 -3.60 -26.46 1.87
CA THR A 360 -4.27 -27.18 2.98
C THR A 360 -3.98 -28.69 2.97
N THR A 361 -3.77 -29.29 1.80
CA THR A 361 -3.45 -30.71 1.67
C THR A 361 -2.00 -30.99 2.08
N GLU A 362 -1.06 -30.15 1.63
CA GLU A 362 0.36 -30.23 2.01
C GLU A 362 0.53 -30.04 3.52
N THR A 363 -0.14 -29.06 4.13
CA THR A 363 -0.07 -28.84 5.59
C THR A 363 -0.64 -30.02 6.37
N ALA A 364 -1.71 -30.67 5.86
CA ALA A 364 -2.29 -31.84 6.48
C ALA A 364 -1.39 -33.09 6.36
N GLN A 365 -0.67 -33.23 5.24
CA GLN A 365 0.31 -34.29 5.01
C GLN A 365 1.55 -34.11 5.89
N GLU A 366 2.07 -32.89 6.02
CA GLU A 366 3.18 -32.55 6.92
C GLU A 366 2.83 -32.70 8.41
N ALA A 367 1.57 -32.49 8.79
CA ALA A 367 1.11 -32.71 10.17
C ALA A 367 0.85 -34.20 10.50
N SER A 368 0.76 -35.06 9.48
CA SER A 368 0.52 -36.50 9.62
C SER A 368 1.79 -37.34 9.46
N ALA A 369 2.92 -36.70 9.13
CA ALA A 369 4.26 -37.28 9.05
C ALA A 369 5.05 -36.91 10.31
#